data_AF-A7X2Y2-F1
#
_entry.id   AF-A7X2Y2-F1
#
_cell.length_a   1.000
_cell.length_b   1.000
_cell.length_c   1.000
_cell.angle_alpha   90.00
_cell.angle_beta   90.00
_cell.angle_gamma   90.00
#
_symmetry.space_group_name_H-M   'P 1'
#
loop_
_entity.id
_entity.type
_entity.pdbx_description
1 polymer ?
#
loop_
_entity_poly.entity_id
_entity_poly.type
_entity_poly.pdbx_seq_one_letter_code
_entity_poly.pdbx_strand_id
1 'polypeptide(L)'
;MTNKDESVEKNTESTVEETNIKQNIDDSVEQAEESKGHLQDEAIEETSDENVIEEIDPKDQKINELQQLADENEEKYLRLYAEFENYKRRIQKENEINKTYQAQRVLTDILPAIDNIERALQIEGDDETFKSLQKGVQMVHESLINALKDNGLEVIKTEGEAFDPNIHQAVVQDDNPDFESGEITQELQKGYKLKDRVLRPSMVKVNQ
;
A
#
# COMPACT_ATOMS: atom_id res chain seq x y z
N MET A 1 49.32 6.42 -2.60
CA MET A 1 48.09 6.55 -3.39
C MET A 1 47.12 5.50 -2.89
N THR A 2 45.88 5.91 -2.70
CA THR A 2 44.93 5.47 -1.66
C THR A 2 44.34 4.07 -1.86
N ASN A 3 44.26 3.33 -0.76
CA ASN A 3 43.59 2.03 -0.58
C ASN A 3 42.12 2.10 -1.00
N LYS A 4 41.71 1.17 -1.87
CA LYS A 4 40.32 0.87 -2.21
C LYS A 4 40.31 -0.61 -2.57
N ASP A 5 39.94 -1.47 -1.62
CA ASP A 5 39.42 -2.84 -1.78
C ASP A 5 39.34 -3.51 -0.41
N GLU A 6 38.39 -3.09 0.43
CA GLU A 6 38.14 -3.72 1.75
C GLU A 6 36.63 -3.81 2.06
N SER A 7 35.78 -3.81 1.02
CA SER A 7 34.31 -3.74 1.16
C SER A 7 33.58 -5.07 0.99
N VAL A 8 34.24 -6.23 1.05
CA VAL A 8 33.56 -7.53 0.85
C VAL A 8 33.36 -8.32 2.15
N GLU A 9 34.04 -8.01 3.25
CA GLU A 9 33.95 -8.86 4.47
C GLU A 9 32.82 -8.50 5.46
N LYS A 10 32.08 -7.40 5.30
CA LYS A 10 31.07 -6.98 6.30
C LYS A 10 29.64 -7.50 6.10
N ASN A 11 29.30 -8.14 4.98
CA ASN A 11 27.93 -8.59 4.72
C ASN A 11 27.59 -9.99 5.27
N THR A 12 28.60 -10.76 5.69
CA THR A 12 28.39 -12.11 6.22
C THR A 12 28.04 -12.13 7.71
N GLU A 13 28.50 -11.18 8.53
CA GLU A 13 28.21 -11.18 9.98
C GLU A 13 26.75 -10.79 10.28
N SER A 14 26.21 -9.77 9.61
CA SER A 14 24.84 -9.29 9.91
C SER A 14 23.76 -10.29 9.49
N THR A 15 24.00 -11.07 8.43
CA THR A 15 23.06 -12.10 7.98
C THR A 15 23.03 -13.30 8.92
N VAL A 16 24.17 -13.67 9.52
CA VAL A 16 24.26 -14.78 10.47
C VAL A 16 23.53 -14.44 11.78
N GLU A 17 23.69 -13.22 12.31
CA GLU A 17 22.97 -12.79 13.51
C GLU A 17 21.45 -12.76 13.28
N GLU A 18 20.98 -12.20 12.16
CA GLU A 18 19.55 -12.19 11.84
C GLU A 18 18.97 -13.61 11.64
N THR A 19 19.73 -14.54 11.06
CA THR A 19 19.28 -15.94 10.93
C THR A 19 19.28 -16.69 12.25
N ASN A 20 20.27 -16.45 13.13
CA ASN A 20 20.31 -17.09 14.44
C ASN A 20 19.16 -16.62 15.32
N ILE A 21 18.83 -15.32 15.24
CA ILE A 21 17.67 -14.77 15.94
C ILE A 21 16.38 -15.42 15.40
N LYS A 22 16.22 -15.55 14.07
CA LYS A 22 15.05 -16.23 13.48
C LYS A 22 14.90 -17.69 13.90
N GLN A 23 15.99 -18.46 13.94
CA GLN A 23 15.93 -19.88 14.33
C GLN A 23 15.61 -20.06 15.82
N ASN A 24 16.22 -19.26 16.71
CA ASN A 24 15.85 -19.28 18.13
C ASN A 24 14.40 -18.83 18.36
N ILE A 25 13.85 -17.96 17.51
CA ILE A 25 12.47 -17.48 17.60
C ILE A 25 11.45 -18.58 17.29
N ASP A 26 11.69 -19.41 16.26
CA ASP A 26 10.75 -20.48 15.89
C ASP A 26 10.73 -21.59 16.97
N ASP A 27 11.91 -22.00 17.45
CA ASP A 27 12.04 -23.06 18.47
C ASP A 27 11.39 -22.68 19.82
N SER A 28 11.40 -21.39 20.18
CA SER A 28 10.84 -20.92 21.47
C SER A 28 9.31 -20.86 21.47
N VAL A 29 8.68 -20.66 20.31
CA VAL A 29 7.21 -20.67 20.20
C VAL A 29 6.68 -22.10 20.27
N GLU A 30 7.38 -23.08 19.68
CA GLU A 30 6.95 -24.48 19.69
C GLU A 30 7.05 -25.11 21.10
N GLN A 31 8.07 -24.78 21.89
CA GLN A 31 8.20 -25.31 23.27
C GLN A 31 7.15 -24.75 24.25
N ALA A 32 6.60 -23.57 23.99
CA ALA A 32 5.59 -22.95 24.84
C ALA A 32 4.18 -23.52 24.63
N GLU A 33 3.87 -24.06 23.44
CA GLU A 33 2.61 -24.78 23.22
C GLU A 33 2.61 -26.16 23.92
N GLU A 34 3.76 -26.83 24.04
CA GLU A 34 3.84 -28.11 24.78
C GLU A 34 3.84 -27.92 26.31
N SER A 35 4.47 -26.87 26.85
CA SER A 35 4.56 -26.71 28.32
C SER A 35 3.29 -26.17 28.99
N LYS A 36 2.31 -25.63 28.24
CA LYS A 36 1.00 -25.30 28.82
C LYS A 36 0.04 -26.49 28.93
N GLY A 37 0.41 -27.66 28.40
CA GLY A 37 -0.44 -28.85 28.39
C GLY A 37 -0.17 -29.91 29.47
N HIS A 38 0.95 -29.86 30.21
CA HIS A 38 1.42 -31.05 30.93
C HIS A 38 1.40 -31.01 32.48
N LEU A 39 0.67 -30.08 33.12
CA LEU A 39 0.68 -30.01 34.60
C LEU A 39 -0.68 -30.13 35.30
N GLN A 40 -1.75 -30.54 34.61
CA GLN A 40 -3.05 -30.82 35.24
C GLN A 40 -3.76 -32.00 34.56
N ASP A 41 -3.39 -33.24 34.89
CA ASP A 41 -4.31 -34.37 35.07
C ASP A 41 -3.55 -35.68 35.34
N GLU A 42 -3.05 -35.88 36.56
CA GLU A 42 -2.87 -37.21 37.13
C GLU A 42 -3.32 -37.18 38.60
N ALA A 43 -4.63 -37.00 38.77
CA ALA A 43 -5.31 -37.41 39.99
C ALA A 43 -5.98 -38.74 39.70
N ILE A 44 -5.50 -39.84 40.32
CA ILE A 44 -6.30 -40.93 40.91
C ILE A 44 -5.34 -41.98 41.52
N GLU A 45 -5.65 -42.33 42.78
CA GLU A 45 -5.36 -43.57 43.53
C GLU A 45 -4.16 -43.67 44.50
N GLU A 46 -4.58 -43.64 45.78
CA GLU A 46 -4.22 -44.52 46.91
C GLU A 46 -2.93 -44.31 47.70
N THR A 47 -3.15 -43.72 48.89
CA THR A 47 -2.63 -44.15 50.21
C THR A 47 -1.11 -44.22 50.41
N SER A 48 -0.56 -43.25 51.15
CA SER A 48 0.40 -43.51 52.24
C SER A 48 0.82 -42.20 52.90
N ASP A 49 1.02 -42.34 54.20
CA ASP A 49 1.16 -41.32 55.22
C ASP A 49 2.33 -40.35 55.05
N GLU A 50 2.14 -39.18 55.65
CA GLU A 50 3.18 -38.33 56.27
C GLU A 50 4.48 -38.18 55.47
N ASN A 51 4.51 -37.28 54.48
CA ASN A 51 5.78 -36.81 53.96
C ASN A 51 5.82 -35.30 53.72
N VAL A 52 6.66 -34.70 54.55
CA VAL A 52 7.55 -33.59 54.23
C VAL A 52 6.82 -32.33 53.75
N ILE A 53 6.51 -31.48 54.73
CA ILE A 53 6.50 -30.03 54.53
C ILE A 53 7.93 -29.70 54.09
N GLU A 54 8.22 -29.78 52.80
CA GLU A 54 9.47 -29.27 52.23
C GLU A 54 9.44 -27.77 52.51
N GLU A 55 10.20 -27.34 53.52
CA GLU A 55 10.57 -25.95 53.70
C GLU A 55 11.29 -25.52 52.43
N ILE A 56 10.54 -24.94 51.49
CA ILE A 56 11.09 -24.35 50.28
C ILE A 56 12.08 -23.27 50.73
N ASP A 57 13.37 -23.43 50.40
CA ASP A 57 14.41 -22.46 50.75
C ASP A 57 14.00 -21.10 50.16
N PRO A 58 13.99 -20.00 50.95
CA PRO A 58 13.66 -18.66 50.44
C PRO A 58 14.53 -18.25 49.23
N LYS A 59 15.71 -18.85 49.05
CA LYS A 59 16.53 -18.65 47.85
C LYS A 59 15.93 -19.28 46.59
N ASP A 60 15.36 -20.49 46.70
CA ASP A 60 14.75 -21.18 45.56
C ASP A 60 13.49 -20.46 45.10
N GLN A 61 12.71 -19.91 46.03
CA GLN A 61 11.58 -19.03 45.72
C GLN A 61 12.05 -17.79 44.93
N LYS A 62 13.14 -17.15 45.37
CA LYS A 62 13.67 -15.97 44.70
C LYS A 62 14.21 -16.29 43.29
N ILE A 63 14.83 -17.45 43.11
CA ILE A 63 15.29 -17.91 41.79
C ILE A 63 14.11 -18.13 40.85
N ASN A 64 13.07 -18.83 41.31
CA ASN A 64 11.86 -19.07 40.52
C ASN A 64 11.14 -17.76 40.13
N GLU A 65 11.00 -16.80 41.07
CA GLU A 65 10.44 -15.48 40.76
C GLU A 65 11.26 -14.71 39.72
N LEU A 66 12.60 -14.77 39.81
CA LEU A 66 13.49 -14.11 38.86
C LEU A 66 13.43 -14.77 37.48
N GLN A 67 13.29 -16.10 37.42
CA GLN A 67 13.11 -16.83 36.17
C GLN A 67 11.78 -16.47 35.51
N GLN A 68 10.68 -16.48 36.26
CA GLN A 68 9.38 -16.06 35.74
C GLN A 68 9.40 -14.62 35.22
N LEU A 69 10.04 -13.70 35.95
CA LEU A 69 10.18 -12.32 35.50
C LEU A 69 11.05 -12.21 34.24
N ALA A 70 12.09 -13.04 34.11
CA ALA A 70 12.92 -13.10 32.91
C ALA A 70 12.10 -13.59 31.71
N ASP A 71 11.39 -14.71 31.86
CA ASP A 71 10.54 -15.30 30.82
C ASP A 71 9.43 -14.32 30.38
N GLU A 72 8.76 -13.65 31.33
CA GLU A 72 7.76 -12.61 31.03
C GLU A 72 8.36 -11.42 30.26
N ASN A 73 9.57 -11.00 30.59
CA ASN A 73 10.22 -9.88 29.92
C ASN A 73 10.69 -10.28 28.52
N GLU A 74 11.14 -11.52 28.35
CA GLU A 74 11.47 -12.09 27.04
C GLU A 74 10.22 -12.17 26.16
N GLU A 75 9.10 -12.66 26.68
CA GLU A 75 7.81 -12.68 25.95
C GLU A 75 7.38 -11.27 25.54
N LYS A 76 7.44 -10.30 26.46
CA LYS A 76 7.13 -8.89 26.18
C LYS A 76 8.07 -8.31 25.10
N TYR A 77 9.35 -8.65 25.17
CA TYR A 77 10.35 -8.20 24.19
C TYR A 77 10.09 -8.80 22.81
N LEU A 78 9.85 -10.11 22.71
CA LEU A 78 9.54 -10.80 21.45
C LEU A 78 8.28 -10.23 20.80
N ARG A 79 7.23 -10.01 21.58
CA ARG A 79 6.01 -9.38 21.11
C ARG A 79 6.26 -7.95 20.61
N LEU A 80 6.97 -7.14 21.37
CA LEU A 80 7.31 -5.76 20.98
C LEU A 80 8.17 -5.73 19.71
N TYR A 81 9.10 -6.68 19.57
CA TYR A 81 9.93 -6.83 18.39
C TYR A 81 9.09 -7.19 17.14
N ALA A 82 8.14 -8.12 17.27
CA ALA A 82 7.22 -8.47 16.19
C ALA A 82 6.30 -7.28 15.81
N GLU A 83 5.78 -6.55 16.80
CA GLU A 83 5.00 -5.32 16.56
C GLU A 83 5.84 -4.26 15.84
N PHE A 84 7.11 -4.09 16.21
CA PHE A 84 8.04 -3.17 15.56
C PHE A 84 8.35 -3.58 14.12
N GLU A 85 8.58 -4.86 13.83
CA GLU A 85 8.79 -5.33 12.46
C GLU A 85 7.56 -5.09 11.58
N ASN A 86 6.37 -5.39 12.09
CA ASN A 86 5.11 -5.14 11.38
C ASN A 86 4.91 -3.65 11.13
N TYR A 87 5.19 -2.80 12.12
CA TYR A 87 5.13 -1.35 11.99
C TYR A 87 6.12 -0.86 10.92
N LYS A 88 7.36 -1.33 10.93
CA LYS A 88 8.39 -0.98 9.93
C LYS A 88 7.93 -1.32 8.51
N ARG A 89 7.40 -2.54 8.29
CA ARG A 89 6.86 -2.96 6.99
C ARG A 89 5.67 -2.07 6.56
N ARG A 90 4.79 -1.71 7.50
CA ARG A 90 3.66 -0.82 7.24
C ARG A 90 4.11 0.57 6.81
N ILE A 91 5.06 1.18 7.53
CA ILE A 91 5.60 2.51 7.21
C ILE A 91 6.31 2.52 5.85
N GLN A 92 7.03 1.45 5.49
CA GLN A 92 7.63 1.33 4.16
C GLN A 92 6.56 1.35 3.06
N LYS A 93 5.51 0.54 3.20
CA LYS A 93 4.39 0.51 2.25
C LYS A 93 3.65 1.84 2.16
N GLU A 94 3.39 2.50 3.29
CA GLU A 94 2.78 3.84 3.32
C GLU A 94 3.66 4.88 2.60
N ASN A 95 4.98 4.83 2.81
CA ASN A 95 5.91 5.71 2.10
C ASN A 95 5.95 5.45 0.59
N GLU A 96 5.87 4.19 0.16
CA GLU A 96 5.80 3.84 -1.27
C GLU A 96 4.50 4.34 -1.91
N ILE A 97 3.37 4.18 -1.22
CA ILE A 97 2.07 4.72 -1.65
C ILE A 97 2.14 6.25 -1.74
N ASN A 98 2.64 6.92 -0.70
CA ASN A 98 2.76 8.38 -0.69
C ASN A 98 3.67 8.90 -1.79
N LYS A 99 4.80 8.24 -2.07
CA LYS A 99 5.68 8.59 -3.21
C LYS A 99 4.97 8.38 -4.54
N THR A 100 4.26 7.26 -4.69
CA THR A 100 3.55 6.91 -5.92
C THR A 100 2.45 7.91 -6.26
N TYR A 101 1.73 8.41 -5.24
CA TYR A 101 0.59 9.30 -5.40
C TYR A 101 0.88 10.75 -4.96
N GLN A 102 2.14 11.15 -4.79
CA GLN A 102 2.50 12.50 -4.34
C GLN A 102 2.00 13.58 -5.31
N ALA A 103 2.10 13.31 -6.62
CA ALA A 103 1.67 14.22 -7.68
C ALA A 103 0.15 14.35 -7.79
N GLN A 104 -0.63 13.47 -7.12
CA GLN A 104 -2.08 13.41 -7.23
C GLN A 104 -2.75 14.78 -7.08
N ARG A 105 -2.42 15.52 -6.02
CA ARG A 105 -3.05 16.81 -5.73
C ARG A 105 -2.77 17.84 -6.82
N VAL A 106 -1.51 17.95 -7.26
CA VAL A 106 -1.10 18.89 -8.31
C VAL A 106 -1.75 18.53 -9.64
N LEU A 107 -1.83 17.23 -9.96
CA LEU A 107 -2.51 16.75 -11.17
C LEU A 107 -4.01 17.05 -11.12
N THR A 108 -4.69 16.80 -10.00
CA THR A 108 -6.12 17.14 -9.85
C THR A 108 -6.36 18.64 -10.00
N ASP A 109 -5.50 19.48 -9.42
CA ASP A 109 -5.62 20.95 -9.48
C ASP A 109 -5.35 21.52 -10.89
N ILE A 110 -4.56 20.83 -11.73
CA ILE A 110 -4.27 21.28 -13.11
C ILE A 110 -5.33 20.85 -14.13
N LEU A 111 -6.14 19.81 -13.85
CA LEU A 111 -7.16 19.32 -14.78
C LEU A 111 -8.14 20.42 -15.26
N PRO A 112 -8.65 21.33 -14.40
CA PRO A 112 -9.52 22.42 -14.86
C PRO A 112 -8.84 23.35 -15.88
N ALA A 113 -7.52 23.53 -15.78
CA ALA A 113 -6.77 24.33 -16.75
C ALA A 113 -6.71 23.62 -18.12
N ILE A 114 -6.51 22.30 -18.12
CA ILE A 114 -6.56 21.48 -19.34
C ILE A 114 -7.94 21.59 -19.98
N ASP A 115 -9.02 21.45 -19.20
CA ASP A 115 -10.39 21.56 -19.71
C ASP A 115 -10.66 22.92 -20.35
N ASN A 116 -10.14 24.00 -19.76
CA ASN A 116 -10.30 25.34 -20.31
C ASN A 116 -9.52 25.52 -21.62
N ILE A 117 -8.34 24.90 -21.73
CA ILE A 117 -7.58 24.88 -22.99
C ILE A 117 -8.35 24.09 -24.05
N GLU A 118 -8.87 22.90 -23.72
CA GLU A 118 -9.68 22.10 -24.64
C GLU A 118 -10.94 22.85 -25.09
N ARG A 119 -11.63 23.53 -24.16
CA ARG A 119 -12.78 24.39 -24.47
C ARG A 119 -12.41 25.55 -25.39
N ALA A 120 -11.24 26.16 -25.19
CA ALA A 120 -10.76 27.24 -26.07
C ALA A 120 -10.41 26.71 -27.47
N LEU A 121 -9.89 25.50 -27.58
CA LEU A 121 -9.57 24.84 -28.85
C LEU A 121 -10.81 24.42 -29.65
N GLN A 122 -11.96 24.22 -28.99
CA GLN A 122 -13.23 23.93 -29.65
C GLN A 122 -13.88 25.14 -30.34
N ILE A 123 -13.39 26.36 -30.09
CA ILE A 123 -13.91 27.56 -30.75
C ILE A 123 -13.40 27.56 -32.19
N GLU A 124 -14.32 27.55 -33.15
CA GLU A 124 -14.00 27.67 -34.56
C GLU A 124 -13.88 29.14 -34.97
N GLY A 125 -12.90 29.43 -35.82
CA GLY A 125 -12.67 30.76 -36.36
C GLY A 125 -12.03 30.69 -37.74
N ASP A 126 -12.52 31.53 -38.66
CA ASP A 126 -12.09 31.49 -40.06
C ASP A 126 -10.83 32.32 -40.34
N ASP A 127 -10.49 33.24 -39.44
CA ASP A 127 -9.31 34.10 -39.56
C ASP A 127 -8.01 33.27 -39.56
N GLU A 128 -7.13 33.56 -40.51
CA GLU A 128 -5.84 32.90 -40.66
C GLU A 128 -4.96 33.11 -39.42
N THR A 129 -5.05 34.29 -38.80
CA THR A 129 -4.37 34.58 -37.53
C THR A 129 -4.93 33.74 -36.37
N PHE A 130 -6.24 33.53 -36.34
CA PHE A 130 -6.89 32.67 -35.36
C PHE A 130 -6.46 31.22 -35.51
N LYS A 131 -6.43 30.68 -36.74
CA LYS A 131 -5.94 29.31 -37.01
C LYS A 131 -4.48 29.13 -36.59
N SER A 132 -3.63 30.12 -36.84
CA SER A 132 -2.23 30.10 -36.39
C SER A 132 -2.12 30.07 -34.86
N LEU A 133 -2.93 30.89 -34.16
CA LEU A 133 -3.00 30.90 -32.71
C LEU A 133 -3.54 29.58 -32.15
N GLN A 134 -4.63 29.06 -32.70
CA GLN A 134 -5.25 27.79 -32.30
C GLN A 134 -4.24 26.64 -32.41
N LYS A 135 -3.48 26.60 -33.51
CA LYS A 135 -2.39 25.63 -33.67
C LYS A 135 -1.31 25.79 -32.59
N GLY A 136 -0.93 27.02 -32.26
CA GLY A 136 0.03 27.29 -31.18
C GLY A 136 -0.48 26.80 -29.81
N VAL A 137 -1.76 27.06 -29.50
CA VAL A 137 -2.40 26.58 -28.26
C VAL A 137 -2.51 25.05 -28.24
N GLN A 138 -2.80 24.43 -29.39
CA GLN A 138 -2.86 22.97 -29.52
C GLN A 138 -1.48 22.34 -29.22
N MET A 139 -0.39 22.91 -29.74
CA MET A 139 0.95 22.42 -29.44
C MET A 139 1.29 22.52 -27.94
N VAL A 140 0.85 23.59 -27.27
CA VAL A 140 1.01 23.75 -25.81
C VAL A 140 0.19 22.70 -25.06
N HIS A 141 -1.06 22.45 -25.48
CA HIS A 141 -1.90 21.39 -24.91
C HIS A 141 -1.25 20.02 -25.03
N GLU A 142 -0.78 19.65 -26.22
CA GLU A 142 -0.11 18.37 -26.47
C GLU A 142 1.15 18.23 -25.62
N SER A 143 1.98 19.28 -25.56
CA SER A 143 3.18 19.30 -24.71
C SER A 143 2.85 19.16 -23.23
N LEU A 144 1.76 19.81 -22.77
CA LEU A 144 1.32 19.71 -21.38
C LEU A 144 0.83 18.30 -21.07
N ILE A 145 -0.02 17.71 -21.92
CA ILE A 145 -0.49 16.34 -21.74
C ILE A 145 0.67 15.35 -21.73
N ASN A 146 1.66 15.51 -22.61
CA ASN A 146 2.83 14.64 -22.62
C ASN A 146 3.66 14.77 -21.34
N ALA A 147 3.90 16.00 -20.86
CA ALA A 147 4.58 16.21 -19.59
C ALA A 147 3.83 15.58 -18.40
N LEU A 148 2.50 15.60 -18.42
CA LEU A 148 1.67 14.97 -17.38
C LEU A 148 1.70 13.43 -17.48
N LYS A 149 1.73 12.87 -18.70
CA LYS A 149 1.89 11.42 -18.93
C LYS A 149 3.22 10.90 -18.37
N ASP A 150 4.30 11.65 -18.54
CA ASP A 150 5.61 11.30 -17.95
C ASP A 150 5.58 11.26 -16.42
N ASN A 151 4.63 11.97 -15.80
CA ASN A 151 4.37 11.93 -14.36
C ASN A 151 3.32 10.87 -13.95
N GLY A 152 2.92 9.99 -14.87
CA GLY A 152 1.99 8.88 -14.64
C GLY A 152 0.52 9.21 -14.86
N LEU A 153 0.19 10.37 -15.43
CA LEU A 153 -1.19 10.70 -15.80
C LEU A 153 -1.61 9.91 -17.05
N GLU A 154 -2.65 9.09 -16.91
CA GLU A 154 -3.25 8.36 -18.01
C GLU A 154 -4.65 8.90 -18.29
N VAL A 155 -4.96 9.09 -19.58
CA VAL A 155 -6.30 9.47 -20.02
C VAL A 155 -7.17 8.21 -20.00
N ILE A 156 -8.35 8.32 -19.40
CA ILE A 156 -9.35 7.25 -19.40
C ILE A 156 -10.01 7.25 -20.79
N LYS A 157 -9.94 6.13 -21.50
CA LYS A 157 -10.60 5.98 -22.81
C LYS A 157 -12.07 5.68 -22.59
N THR A 158 -12.93 6.38 -23.30
CA THR A 158 -14.39 6.31 -23.14
C THR A 158 -15.14 6.01 -24.42
N GLU A 159 -14.69 6.53 -25.57
CA GLU A 159 -15.44 6.40 -26.83
C GLU A 159 -15.48 4.93 -27.30
N GLY A 160 -16.69 4.36 -27.40
CA GLY A 160 -16.91 2.97 -27.80
C GLY A 160 -16.61 1.92 -26.72
N GLU A 161 -16.38 2.35 -25.48
CA GLU A 161 -16.15 1.45 -24.34
C GLU A 161 -17.45 1.28 -23.53
N ALA A 162 -17.56 0.14 -22.85
CA ALA A 162 -18.64 -0.10 -21.90
C ALA A 162 -18.54 0.85 -20.70
N PHE A 163 -19.68 1.30 -20.20
CA PHE A 163 -19.71 2.14 -19.00
C PHE A 163 -19.25 1.36 -17.74
N ASP A 164 -18.13 1.75 -17.15
CA ASP A 164 -17.68 1.27 -15.84
C ASP A 164 -17.85 2.36 -14.77
N PRO A 165 -18.72 2.15 -13.75
CA PRO A 165 -18.93 3.08 -12.64
C PRO A 165 -17.67 3.47 -11.84
N ASN A 166 -16.59 2.68 -11.91
CA ASN A 166 -15.36 2.97 -11.16
C ASN A 166 -14.52 4.07 -11.81
N ILE A 167 -14.63 4.25 -13.13
CA ILE A 167 -13.81 5.16 -13.92
C ILE A 167 -14.64 6.20 -14.70
N HIS A 168 -15.95 5.97 -14.83
CA HIS A 168 -16.87 6.82 -15.58
C HIS A 168 -18.01 7.35 -14.70
N GLN A 169 -18.46 8.55 -15.01
CA GLN A 169 -19.62 9.20 -14.42
C GLN A 169 -20.66 9.46 -15.51
N ALA A 170 -21.78 8.75 -15.47
CA ALA A 170 -22.89 8.98 -16.38
C ALA A 170 -23.63 10.26 -16.00
N VAL A 171 -23.66 11.25 -16.90
CA VAL A 171 -24.33 12.54 -16.64
C VAL A 171 -25.64 12.65 -17.41
N VAL A 172 -25.71 12.04 -18.59
CA VAL A 172 -26.86 12.10 -19.50
C VAL A 172 -27.10 10.72 -20.09
N GLN A 173 -28.37 10.33 -20.21
CA GLN A 173 -28.77 9.15 -20.98
C GLN A 173 -29.06 9.57 -22.42
N ASP A 174 -28.55 8.79 -23.36
CA ASP A 174 -28.75 8.98 -24.79
C ASP A 174 -29.63 7.85 -25.34
N ASP A 175 -30.27 8.09 -26.48
CA ASP A 175 -31.04 7.08 -27.22
C ASP A 175 -30.53 7.08 -28.66
N ASN A 176 -29.47 6.30 -28.88
CA ASN A 176 -28.83 6.16 -30.18
C ASN A 176 -28.88 4.69 -30.64
N PRO A 177 -29.54 4.38 -31.77
CA PRO A 177 -29.65 3.02 -32.27
C PRO A 177 -28.32 2.42 -32.76
N ASP A 178 -27.27 3.24 -32.91
CA ASP A 178 -25.95 2.80 -33.34
C ASP A 178 -25.11 2.17 -32.20
N PHE A 179 -25.51 2.36 -30.94
CA PHE A 179 -24.76 1.90 -29.76
C PHE A 179 -25.56 0.86 -28.96
N GLU A 180 -24.87 -0.03 -28.25
CA GLU A 180 -25.54 -0.99 -27.36
C GLU A 180 -25.98 -0.32 -26.05
N SER A 181 -26.99 -0.89 -25.37
CA SER A 181 -27.44 -0.40 -24.05
C SER A 181 -26.29 -0.48 -23.04
N GLY A 182 -26.02 0.63 -22.34
CA GLY A 182 -24.91 0.75 -21.40
C GLY A 182 -23.56 1.14 -22.02
N GLU A 183 -23.48 1.32 -23.34
CA GLU A 183 -22.28 1.82 -24.02
C GLU A 183 -22.17 3.35 -23.94
N ILE A 184 -20.95 3.87 -23.98
CA ILE A 184 -20.69 5.31 -23.99
C ILE A 184 -20.85 5.87 -25.40
N THR A 185 -21.88 6.72 -25.60
CA THR A 185 -22.12 7.38 -26.90
C THR A 185 -21.22 8.57 -27.12
N GLN A 186 -20.90 9.33 -26.06
CA GLN A 186 -20.10 10.55 -26.17
C GLN A 186 -19.40 10.89 -24.84
N GLU A 187 -18.14 11.31 -24.93
CA GLU A 187 -17.42 11.92 -23.81
C GLU A 187 -17.69 13.43 -23.75
N LEU A 188 -18.16 13.91 -22.60
CA LEU A 188 -18.40 15.34 -22.35
C LEU A 188 -17.19 16.00 -21.70
N GLN A 189 -16.47 15.26 -20.86
CA GLN A 189 -15.26 15.72 -20.22
C GLN A 189 -14.34 14.53 -19.94
N LYS A 190 -13.08 14.68 -20.34
CA LYS A 190 -12.05 13.65 -20.18
C LYS A 190 -11.84 13.25 -18.74
N GLY A 191 -11.75 11.96 -18.49
CA GLY A 191 -11.31 11.40 -17.22
C GLY A 191 -9.81 11.18 -17.23
N TYR A 192 -9.21 11.30 -16.05
CA TYR A 192 -7.80 11.03 -15.86
C TYR A 192 -7.56 10.17 -14.63
N LYS A 193 -6.62 9.25 -14.74
CA LYS A 193 -6.15 8.41 -13.64
C LYS A 193 -4.63 8.57 -13.47
N LEU A 194 -4.17 8.45 -12.24
CA LEU A 194 -2.76 8.36 -11.89
C LEU A 194 -2.48 6.90 -11.54
N LYS A 195 -1.88 6.16 -12.47
CA LYS A 195 -1.71 4.70 -12.37
C LYS A 195 -3.06 4.01 -12.11
N ASP A 196 -3.27 3.46 -10.91
CA ASP A 196 -4.46 2.72 -10.51
C ASP A 196 -5.53 3.60 -9.85
N ARG A 197 -5.26 4.89 -9.62
CA ARG A 197 -6.17 5.79 -8.91
C ARG A 197 -6.82 6.78 -9.86
N VAL A 198 -8.15 6.77 -9.91
CA VAL A 198 -8.92 7.77 -10.66
C VAL A 198 -8.79 9.14 -9.97
N LEU A 199 -8.30 10.13 -10.72
CA LEU A 199 -8.24 11.52 -10.26
C LEU A 199 -9.56 12.24 -10.50
N ARG A 200 -10.13 11.99 -11.68
CA ARG A 200 -11.42 12.48 -12.12
C ARG A 200 -12.03 11.44 -13.05
N PRO A 201 -13.24 10.94 -12.77
CA PRO A 201 -13.93 10.05 -13.70
C PRO A 201 -14.28 10.81 -14.99
N SER A 202 -14.31 10.12 -16.12
CA SER A 202 -14.80 10.74 -17.36
C SER A 202 -16.30 11.00 -17.24
N MET A 203 -16.75 12.20 -17.58
CA MET A 203 -18.17 12.48 -17.68
C MET A 203 -18.65 12.10 -19.06
N VAL A 204 -19.59 11.15 -19.11
CA VAL A 204 -20.00 10.49 -20.35
C VAL A 204 -21.52 10.49 -20.49
N LYS A 205 -21.96 10.41 -21.74
CA LYS A 205 -23.32 10.03 -22.11
C LYS A 205 -23.38 8.52 -22.29
N VAL A 206 -24.38 7.88 -21.70
CA VAL A 206 -24.55 6.43 -21.77
C VAL A 206 -25.85 6.12 -22.50
N ASN A 207 -25.82 5.15 -23.41
CA ASN A 207 -27.01 4.73 -24.14
C ASN A 207 -27.96 3.93 -23.25
N GLN A 208 -29.27 4.12 -23.44
CA GLN A 208 -30.31 3.41 -22.67
C GLN A 208 -30.39 1.91 -23.00
#